data_AF-A0A7S3DBQ6-F1
#
_entry.id   AF-A0A7S3DBQ6-F1
#
_cell.length_a   1.000
_cell.length_b   1.000
_cell.length_c   1.000
_cell.angle_alpha   90.00
_cell.angle_beta   90.00
_cell.angle_gamma   90.00
#
_symmetry.space_group_name_H-M   'P 1'
#
loop_
_entity.id
_entity.type
_entity.pdbx_description
1 polymer ?
#
loop_
_entity_poly.entity_id
_entity_poly.type
_entity_poly.pdbx_seq_one_letter_code
_entity_poly.pdbx_strand_id
1 'polypeptide(L)'
;PQLLESEEVQKLFPADVIARARCIIDELPGKTTGAYTESKGLRCMREEVAHYIHARDGHPANIDHIYLTNGASAGVKMALNIMIRDEKDAVMVPIPQYPLYTATLAMLGGTFIPYYLNEEQGWSLSVEELQRAVDEAKAKGYNVRAMAVINPGNPTGQVLSEDNVK
;
A
#
# COMPACT_ATOMS: atom_id res chain seq x y z
N PRO A 1 27.78 4.09 -12.32
CA PRO A 1 27.41 5.13 -13.32
C PRO A 1 28.51 6.18 -13.37
N GLN A 2 28.79 6.72 -14.56
CA GLN A 2 29.98 7.53 -14.83
C GLN A 2 30.11 8.75 -13.90
N LEU A 3 29.00 9.36 -13.48
CA LEU A 3 29.01 10.52 -12.60
C LEU A 3 29.64 10.25 -11.23
N LEU A 4 29.51 9.02 -10.70
CA LEU A 4 30.12 8.66 -9.41
C LEU A 4 31.65 8.60 -9.48
N GLU A 5 32.23 8.50 -10.68
CA GLU A 5 33.68 8.44 -10.86
C GLU A 5 34.31 9.84 -11.03
N SER A 6 33.48 10.89 -11.13
CA SER A 6 33.96 12.28 -11.22
C SER A 6 34.23 12.86 -9.83
N GLU A 7 35.36 13.55 -9.66
CA GLU A 7 35.67 14.31 -8.45
C GLU A 7 34.66 15.43 -8.18
N GLU A 8 33.96 15.92 -9.21
CA GLU A 8 32.95 16.96 -9.07
C GLU A 8 31.70 16.48 -8.33
N VAL A 9 31.45 15.17 -8.27
CA VAL A 9 30.25 14.62 -7.61
C VAL A 9 30.20 15.00 -6.13
N GLN A 10 31.36 15.08 -5.47
CA GLN A 10 31.48 15.47 -4.06
C GLN A 10 31.12 16.93 -3.80
N LYS A 11 31.19 17.78 -4.83
CA LYS A 11 30.79 19.19 -4.76
C LYS A 11 29.29 19.38 -4.99
N LEU A 12 28.67 18.45 -5.72
CA LEU A 12 27.28 18.55 -6.17
C LEU A 12 26.29 17.83 -5.24
N PHE A 13 26.72 16.76 -4.58
CA PHE A 13 25.84 15.92 -3.77
C PHE A 13 26.40 15.71 -2.36
N PRO A 14 25.51 15.58 -1.35
CA PRO A 14 25.89 15.16 -0.01
C PRO A 14 26.63 13.81 0.01
N ALA A 15 27.55 13.65 0.95
CA ALA A 15 28.39 12.45 1.05
C ALA A 15 27.58 11.17 1.30
N ASP A 16 26.50 11.26 2.09
CA ASP A 16 25.58 10.16 2.38
C ASP A 16 24.77 9.74 1.14
N VAL A 17 24.35 10.69 0.29
CA VAL A 17 23.69 10.41 -0.99
C VAL A 17 24.63 9.65 -1.92
N ILE A 18 25.89 10.09 -2.03
CA ILE A 18 26.92 9.42 -2.85
C ILE A 18 27.19 8.00 -2.31
N ALA A 19 27.37 7.86 -1.00
CA ALA A 19 27.61 6.58 -0.36
C ALA A 19 26.44 5.61 -0.56
N ARG A 20 25.20 6.09 -0.40
CA ARG A 20 23.98 5.31 -0.62
C ARG A 20 23.85 4.87 -2.07
N ALA A 21 24.13 5.76 -3.03
CA ALA A 21 24.13 5.41 -4.44
C ALA A 21 25.13 4.27 -4.74
N ARG A 22 26.37 4.37 -4.25
CA ARG A 22 27.39 3.32 -4.41
C ARG A 22 26.92 1.98 -3.81
N CYS A 23 26.45 2.00 -2.56
CA CYS A 23 25.92 0.82 -1.88
C CYS A 23 24.83 0.13 -2.71
N ILE A 24 23.85 0.88 -3.20
CA ILE A 24 22.78 0.33 -4.05
C ILE A 24 23.35 -0.32 -5.31
N ILE A 25 24.26 0.35 -6.01
CA ILE A 25 24.82 -0.12 -7.29
C ILE A 25 25.66 -1.38 -7.11
N ASP A 26 26.39 -1.49 -6.01
CA ASP A 26 27.22 -2.65 -5.71
C ASP A 26 26.37 -3.91 -5.44
N GLU A 27 25.14 -3.74 -4.95
CA GLU A 27 24.16 -4.82 -4.76
C GLU A 27 23.38 -5.19 -6.04
N LEU A 28 23.50 -4.41 -7.12
CA LEU A 28 22.81 -4.72 -8.37
C LEU A 28 23.52 -5.85 -9.14
N PRO A 29 22.78 -6.83 -9.69
CA PRO A 29 23.34 -7.83 -10.60
C PRO A 29 24.09 -7.17 -11.77
N GLY A 30 25.39 -7.48 -11.88
CA GLY A 30 26.26 -6.90 -12.91
C GLY A 30 26.46 -5.38 -12.79
N LYS A 31 26.10 -4.75 -11.67
CA LYS A 31 26.13 -3.30 -11.45
C LYS A 31 25.36 -2.49 -12.51
N THR A 32 24.32 -3.09 -13.09
CA THR A 32 23.48 -2.47 -14.13
C THR A 32 22.13 -2.04 -13.57
N THR A 33 21.65 -0.87 -13.99
CA THR A 33 20.37 -0.28 -13.51
C THR A 33 19.20 -0.49 -14.47
N GLY A 34 19.46 -1.00 -15.68
CA GLY A 34 18.46 -1.16 -16.74
C GLY A 34 17.93 -2.58 -16.92
N ALA A 35 18.46 -3.56 -16.19
CA ALA A 35 18.04 -4.95 -16.28
C ALA A 35 16.72 -5.19 -15.51
N TYR A 36 16.04 -6.27 -15.86
CA TYR A 36 14.95 -6.77 -15.02
C TYR A 36 15.46 -7.19 -13.64
N THR A 37 14.61 -6.99 -12.65
CA THR A 37 14.84 -7.42 -11.27
C THR A 37 13.99 -8.67 -11.00
N GLU A 38 14.15 -9.31 -9.84
CA GLU A 38 13.20 -10.35 -9.39
C GLU A 38 11.77 -9.81 -9.42
N SER A 39 10.76 -10.68 -9.62
CA SER A 39 9.36 -10.25 -9.70
C SER A 39 8.84 -9.58 -8.42
N LYS A 40 9.46 -9.86 -7.27
CA LYS A 40 9.17 -9.18 -5.99
C LYS A 40 9.89 -7.82 -5.87
N GLY A 41 10.83 -7.53 -6.76
CA GLY A 41 11.75 -6.41 -6.68
C GLY A 41 13.14 -6.82 -6.15
N LEU A 42 14.10 -5.92 -6.33
CA LEU A 42 15.50 -6.09 -5.88
C LEU A 42 15.57 -6.47 -4.41
N ARG A 43 16.34 -7.52 -4.11
CA ARG A 43 16.50 -8.04 -2.76
C ARG A 43 17.00 -6.96 -1.78
N CYS A 44 18.08 -6.26 -2.11
CA CYS A 44 18.64 -5.21 -1.24
C CYS A 44 17.62 -4.10 -0.92
N MET A 45 16.74 -3.75 -1.86
CA MET A 45 15.67 -2.77 -1.63
C MET A 45 14.60 -3.32 -0.70
N ARG A 46 14.24 -4.61 -0.85
CA ARG A 46 13.29 -5.27 0.05
C ARG A 46 13.84 -5.39 1.47
N GLU A 47 15.15 -5.63 1.63
CA GLU A 47 15.82 -5.65 2.94
C GLU A 47 15.74 -4.28 3.62
N GLU A 48 16.01 -3.19 2.91
CA GLU A 48 15.86 -1.84 3.45
C GLU A 48 14.41 -1.50 3.84
N VAL A 49 13.42 -1.93 3.06
CA VAL A 49 12.01 -1.78 3.42
C VAL A 49 11.68 -2.59 4.68
N ALA A 50 12.17 -3.82 4.80
CA ALA A 50 11.99 -4.65 5.99
C ALA A 50 12.61 -3.99 7.23
N HIS A 51 13.84 -3.48 7.11
CA HIS A 51 14.53 -2.75 8.17
C HIS A 51 13.75 -1.49 8.59
N TYR A 52 13.24 -0.72 7.63
CA TYR A 52 12.44 0.45 7.94
C TYR A 52 11.15 0.10 8.70
N ILE A 53 10.41 -0.91 8.25
CA ILE A 53 9.18 -1.39 8.94
C ILE A 53 9.54 -1.86 10.35
N HIS A 54 10.62 -2.62 10.50
CA HIS A 54 11.08 -3.08 11.80
C HIS A 54 11.42 -1.94 12.75
N ALA A 55 12.20 -0.96 12.28
CA ALA A 55 12.59 0.20 13.07
C ALA A 55 11.40 1.09 13.45
N ARG A 56 10.41 1.22 12.55
CA ARG A 56 9.19 2.01 12.77
C ARG A 56 8.25 1.34 13.78
N ASP A 57 8.05 0.04 13.66
CA ASP A 57 7.00 -0.69 14.39
C ASP A 57 7.52 -1.46 15.61
N GLY A 58 8.83 -1.64 15.74
CA GLY A 58 9.44 -2.46 16.79
C GLY A 58 9.25 -3.97 16.61
N HIS A 59 8.74 -4.42 15.45
CA HIS A 59 8.43 -5.82 15.16
C HIS A 59 9.17 -6.32 13.92
N PRO A 60 9.70 -7.55 13.88
CA PRO A 60 10.47 -8.03 12.74
C PRO A 60 9.61 -8.12 11.47
N ALA A 61 10.12 -7.59 10.36
CA ALA A 61 9.50 -7.70 9.05
C ALA A 61 10.23 -8.74 8.19
N ASN A 62 9.49 -9.65 7.56
CA ASN A 62 10.06 -10.66 6.67
C ASN A 62 10.21 -10.10 5.25
N ILE A 63 11.43 -10.14 4.72
CA ILE A 63 11.77 -9.75 3.35
C ILE A 63 10.92 -10.46 2.28
N ASP A 64 10.52 -11.72 2.53
CA ASP A 64 9.77 -12.52 1.57
C ASP A 64 8.30 -12.10 1.44
N HIS A 65 7.81 -11.29 2.37
CA HIS A 65 6.46 -10.72 2.37
C HIS A 65 6.41 -9.35 1.65
N ILE A 66 7.56 -8.82 1.21
CA ILE A 66 7.65 -7.50 0.58
C ILE A 66 7.64 -7.65 -0.94
N TYR A 67 6.73 -6.92 -1.58
CA TYR A 67 6.61 -6.82 -3.04
C TYR A 67 6.73 -5.36 -3.43
N LEU A 68 7.73 -5.02 -4.23
CA LEU A 68 7.89 -3.70 -4.81
C LEU A 68 6.95 -3.56 -6.01
N THR A 69 6.22 -2.45 -6.06
CA THR A 69 5.23 -2.20 -7.11
C THR A 69 5.42 -0.81 -7.74
N ASN A 70 4.89 -0.63 -8.96
CA ASN A 70 4.85 0.67 -9.62
C ASN A 70 3.80 1.58 -8.97
N GLY A 71 4.13 2.08 -7.78
CA GLY A 71 3.23 2.83 -6.91
C GLY A 71 2.19 1.95 -6.20
N ALA A 72 1.46 2.55 -5.25
CA ALA A 72 0.47 1.85 -4.43
C ALA A 72 -0.71 1.31 -5.27
N SER A 73 -1.10 2.01 -6.34
CA SER A 73 -2.24 1.63 -7.19
C SER A 73 -2.07 0.25 -7.82
N ALA A 74 -0.84 -0.14 -8.20
CA ALA A 74 -0.59 -1.48 -8.72
C ALA A 74 -0.76 -2.57 -7.64
N GLY A 75 -0.34 -2.29 -6.40
CA GLY A 75 -0.53 -3.20 -5.26
C GLY A 75 -2.01 -3.40 -4.91
N VAL A 76 -2.80 -2.32 -4.84
CA VAL A 76 -4.26 -2.40 -4.60
C VAL A 76 -4.95 -3.22 -5.69
N LYS A 77 -4.61 -2.97 -6.97
CA LYS A 77 -5.16 -3.73 -8.10
C LYS A 77 -4.84 -5.22 -8.00
N MET A 78 -3.59 -5.57 -7.66
CA MET A 78 -3.17 -6.96 -7.50
C MET A 78 -3.93 -7.64 -6.34
N ALA A 79 -4.03 -7.00 -5.18
CA ALA A 79 -4.75 -7.55 -4.04
C ALA A 79 -6.23 -7.79 -4.35
N LEU A 80 -6.91 -6.82 -4.97
CA LEU A 80 -8.31 -6.98 -5.36
C LEU A 80 -8.49 -8.06 -6.43
N ASN A 81 -7.60 -8.13 -7.43
CA ASN A 81 -7.67 -9.16 -8.47
C ASN A 81 -7.56 -10.58 -7.90
N ILE A 82 -6.76 -10.79 -6.85
CA ILE A 82 -6.64 -12.09 -6.17
C ILE A 82 -7.91 -12.45 -5.40
N MET A 83 -8.64 -11.46 -4.88
CA MET A 83 -9.79 -11.67 -3.98
C MET A 83 -11.14 -11.77 -4.66
N ILE A 84 -11.31 -11.10 -5.80
CA ILE A 84 -12.59 -10.98 -6.53
C ILE A 84 -12.72 -12.08 -7.58
N ARG A 85 -13.71 -12.95 -7.42
CA ARG A 85 -14.00 -14.05 -8.35
C ARG A 85 -15.14 -13.73 -9.31
N ASP A 86 -16.16 -13.03 -8.83
CA ASP A 86 -17.38 -12.70 -9.54
C ASP A 86 -18.11 -11.52 -8.86
N GLU A 87 -19.28 -11.15 -9.35
CA GLU A 87 -20.09 -10.03 -8.84
C GLU A 87 -20.63 -10.22 -7.42
N LYS A 88 -20.59 -11.43 -6.86
CA LYS A 88 -20.97 -11.68 -5.47
C LYS A 88 -19.86 -11.33 -4.50
N ASP A 89 -18.61 -11.32 -4.94
CA ASP A 89 -17.50 -10.91 -4.09
C ASP A 89 -17.48 -9.39 -3.92
N ALA A 90 -17.41 -8.97 -2.67
CA ALA A 90 -17.59 -7.60 -2.26
C ALA A 90 -16.43 -7.08 -1.41
N VAL A 91 -16.13 -5.78 -1.52
CA VAL A 91 -15.17 -5.09 -0.67
C VAL A 91 -15.82 -3.86 -0.06
N MET A 92 -15.64 -3.71 1.25
CA MET A 92 -16.07 -2.53 1.99
C MET A 92 -15.10 -1.38 1.75
N VAL A 93 -15.61 -0.20 1.42
CA VAL A 93 -14.79 0.99 1.13
C VAL A 93 -15.41 2.22 1.82
N PRO A 94 -14.62 3.11 2.43
CA PRO A 94 -15.14 4.26 3.15
C PRO A 94 -15.85 5.22 2.20
N ILE A 95 -16.84 5.95 2.70
CA ILE A 95 -17.38 7.14 2.06
C ILE A 95 -17.16 8.34 2.99
N PRO A 96 -16.56 9.44 2.48
CA PRO A 96 -15.98 9.63 1.14
C PRO A 96 -14.62 8.91 0.95
N GLN A 97 -14.16 8.73 -0.29
CA GLN A 97 -12.89 8.05 -0.61
C GLN A 97 -12.20 8.55 -1.88
N TYR A 98 -10.89 8.29 -1.96
CA TYR A 98 -10.10 8.36 -3.19
C TYR A 98 -10.52 7.24 -4.18
N PRO A 99 -10.98 7.55 -5.41
CA PRO A 99 -11.78 6.66 -6.26
C PRO A 99 -11.08 5.40 -6.82
N LEU A 100 -9.84 5.11 -6.43
CA LEU A 100 -9.09 3.94 -6.88
C LEU A 100 -9.81 2.62 -6.60
N TYR A 101 -10.42 2.47 -5.42
CA TYR A 101 -11.02 1.20 -5.00
C TYR A 101 -12.27 0.88 -5.80
N THR A 102 -13.22 1.83 -5.87
CA THR A 102 -14.47 1.64 -6.62
C THR A 102 -14.22 1.47 -8.12
N ALA A 103 -13.29 2.23 -8.70
CA ALA A 103 -12.90 2.06 -10.10
C ALA A 103 -12.31 0.67 -10.35
N THR A 104 -11.44 0.19 -9.47
CA THR A 104 -10.81 -1.14 -9.60
C THR A 104 -11.81 -2.27 -9.43
N LEU A 105 -12.72 -2.17 -8.46
CA LEU A 105 -13.79 -3.15 -8.26
C LEU A 105 -14.69 -3.25 -9.50
N ALA A 106 -15.12 -2.11 -10.05
CA ALA A 106 -15.91 -2.08 -11.28
C ALA A 106 -15.17 -2.74 -12.46
N MET A 107 -13.86 -2.51 -12.62
CA MET A 107 -13.05 -3.16 -13.66
C MET A 107 -12.93 -4.67 -13.48
N LEU A 108 -12.91 -5.15 -12.23
CA LEU A 108 -12.78 -6.57 -11.89
C LEU A 108 -14.13 -7.30 -11.80
N GLY A 109 -15.24 -6.60 -11.99
CA GLY A 109 -16.58 -7.14 -11.83
C GLY A 109 -16.97 -7.41 -10.37
N GLY A 110 -16.24 -6.86 -9.39
CA GLY A 110 -16.54 -6.99 -7.97
C GLY A 110 -17.52 -5.94 -7.46
N THR A 111 -18.11 -6.21 -6.30
CA THR A 111 -19.09 -5.31 -5.68
C THR A 111 -18.46 -4.39 -4.63
N PHE A 112 -18.79 -3.11 -4.70
CA PHE A 112 -18.46 -2.13 -3.67
C PHE A 112 -19.56 -2.06 -2.61
N ILE A 113 -19.16 -2.13 -1.33
CA ILE A 113 -20.07 -1.92 -0.18
C ILE A 113 -19.63 -0.65 0.56
N PRO A 114 -20.48 0.39 0.64
CA PRO A 114 -20.15 1.60 1.39
C PRO A 114 -20.20 1.34 2.89
N TYR A 115 -19.23 1.89 3.61
CA TYR A 115 -19.40 2.24 5.02
C TYR A 115 -19.13 3.74 5.18
N TYR A 116 -19.93 4.41 6.02
CA TYR A 116 -19.93 5.88 6.09
C TYR A 116 -19.07 6.38 7.25
N LEU A 117 -18.16 7.29 6.96
CA LEU A 117 -17.43 8.01 8.00
C LEU A 117 -18.32 9.10 8.60
N ASN A 118 -18.18 9.37 9.90
CA ASN A 118 -19.02 10.34 10.59
C ASN A 118 -18.42 11.75 10.48
N GLU A 119 -18.95 12.58 9.58
CA GLU A 119 -18.51 13.97 9.36
C GLU A 119 -18.56 14.82 10.64
N GLU A 120 -19.66 14.74 11.41
CA GLU A 120 -19.86 15.51 12.65
C GLU A 120 -18.86 15.13 13.75
N GLN A 121 -18.29 13.92 13.66
CA GLN A 121 -17.28 13.40 14.57
C GLN A 121 -15.89 13.35 13.91
N GLY A 122 -15.60 14.29 13.03
CA GLY A 122 -14.26 14.46 12.43
C GLY A 122 -13.89 13.34 11.47
N TRP A 123 -14.86 12.81 10.73
CA TRP A 123 -14.71 11.67 9.82
C TRP A 123 -14.25 10.38 10.50
N SER A 124 -14.64 10.19 11.76
CA SER A 124 -14.32 8.98 12.51
C SER A 124 -15.02 7.73 11.95
N LEU A 125 -14.39 6.58 12.20
CA LEU A 125 -14.88 5.27 11.83
C LEU A 125 -15.57 4.63 13.04
N SER A 126 -16.81 4.17 12.86
CA SER A 126 -17.60 3.48 13.89
C SER A 126 -17.70 1.99 13.57
N VAL A 127 -17.47 1.14 14.58
CA VAL A 127 -17.59 -0.32 14.44
C VAL A 127 -19.04 -0.73 14.20
N GLU A 128 -20.00 -0.01 14.79
CA GLU A 128 -21.43 -0.22 14.58
C GLU A 128 -21.81 0.00 13.11
N GLU A 129 -21.26 1.04 12.48
CA GLU A 129 -21.45 1.31 11.06
C GLU A 129 -20.81 0.23 10.18
N LEU A 130 -19.60 -0.25 10.53
CA LEU A 130 -18.98 -1.37 9.83
C LEU A 130 -19.84 -2.63 9.93
N GLN A 131 -20.38 -2.94 11.11
CA GLN A 131 -21.25 -4.09 11.34
C GLN A 131 -22.54 -3.99 10.52
N ARG A 132 -23.18 -2.82 10.51
CA ARG A 132 -24.35 -2.53 9.67
C ARG A 132 -24.06 -2.82 8.19
N ALA A 133 -22.95 -2.30 7.67
CA ALA A 133 -22.56 -2.47 6.27
C ALA A 133 -22.30 -3.94 5.90
N VAL A 134 -21.63 -4.70 6.78
CA VAL A 134 -21.42 -6.14 6.60
C VAL A 134 -22.73 -6.91 6.59
N ASP A 135 -23.63 -6.63 7.54
CA ASP A 135 -24.89 -7.36 7.67
C ASP A 135 -25.83 -7.08 6.51
N GLU A 136 -25.91 -5.82 6.05
CA GLU A 136 -26.67 -5.44 4.86
C GLU A 136 -26.11 -6.12 3.61
N ALA A 137 -24.78 -6.19 3.45
CA ALA A 137 -24.14 -6.88 2.33
C ALA A 137 -24.48 -8.39 2.33
N LYS A 138 -24.37 -9.04 3.49
CA LYS A 138 -24.73 -10.45 3.67
C LYS A 138 -26.20 -10.72 3.38
N ALA A 139 -27.10 -9.86 3.86
CA ALA A 139 -28.54 -9.98 3.61
C ALA A 139 -28.88 -9.87 2.12
N LYS A 140 -28.10 -9.11 1.35
CA LYS A 140 -28.20 -9.00 -0.12
C LYS A 140 -27.50 -10.15 -0.87
N GLY A 141 -26.90 -11.09 -0.14
CA GLY A 141 -26.23 -12.27 -0.70
C GLY A 141 -24.82 -12.00 -1.24
N TYR A 142 -24.15 -10.94 -0.77
CA TYR A 142 -22.75 -10.67 -1.11
C TYR A 142 -21.78 -11.37 -0.15
N ASN A 143 -20.63 -11.77 -0.70
CA ASN A 143 -19.50 -12.32 0.03
C ASN A 143 -18.49 -11.20 0.31
N VAL A 144 -18.53 -10.58 1.48
CA VAL A 144 -17.54 -9.55 1.85
C VAL A 144 -16.17 -10.21 2.03
N ARG A 145 -15.20 -9.86 1.17
CA ARG A 145 -13.85 -10.43 1.09
C ARG A 145 -12.80 -9.61 1.84
N ALA A 146 -12.98 -8.29 1.86
CA ALA A 146 -12.04 -7.36 2.48
C ALA A 146 -12.72 -6.03 2.83
N MET A 147 -12.00 -5.23 3.61
CA MET A 147 -12.31 -3.84 3.92
C MET A 147 -11.07 -2.97 3.63
N ALA A 148 -11.26 -1.91 2.86
CA ALA A 148 -10.23 -0.89 2.66
C ALA A 148 -10.33 0.13 3.79
N VAL A 149 -9.22 0.45 4.44
CA VAL A 149 -9.09 1.54 5.41
C VAL A 149 -8.04 2.51 4.88
N ILE A 150 -8.38 3.80 4.82
CA ILE A 150 -7.48 4.86 4.33
C ILE A 150 -7.03 5.69 5.54
N ASN A 151 -5.77 5.54 5.94
CA ASN A 151 -5.20 6.22 7.11
C ASN A 151 -3.74 6.67 6.84
N PRO A 152 -3.42 7.97 6.91
CA PRO A 152 -4.34 9.10 7.06
C PRO A 152 -5.37 9.15 5.93
N GLY A 153 -6.57 9.63 6.24
CA GLY A 153 -7.70 9.62 5.32
C GLY A 153 -7.51 10.53 4.11
N ASN A 154 -8.03 10.08 2.97
CA ASN A 154 -8.12 10.85 1.73
C ASN A 154 -9.52 10.63 1.14
N PRO A 155 -10.36 11.68 1.00
CA PRO A 155 -10.02 13.11 1.02
C PRO A 155 -10.12 13.81 2.39
N THR A 156 -10.47 13.08 3.45
CA THR A 156 -10.95 13.65 4.72
C THR A 156 -9.88 14.04 5.73
N GLY A 157 -8.65 13.56 5.59
CA GLY A 157 -7.51 13.96 6.41
C GLY A 157 -7.50 13.45 7.87
N GLN A 158 -8.49 12.64 8.29
CA GLN A 158 -8.51 12.06 9.63
C GLN A 158 -7.37 11.08 9.85
N VAL A 159 -6.97 10.92 11.11
CA VAL A 159 -6.05 9.87 11.55
C VAL A 159 -6.78 9.03 12.58
N LEU A 160 -6.84 7.72 12.36
CA LEU A 160 -7.47 6.80 13.30
C LEU A 160 -6.62 6.70 14.58
N SER A 161 -7.29 6.69 15.73
CA SER A 161 -6.63 6.42 17.01
C SER A 161 -6.23 4.95 17.11
N GLU A 162 -5.23 4.65 17.92
CA GLU A 162 -4.80 3.28 18.19
C GLU A 162 -5.94 2.39 18.69
N ASP A 163 -6.78 2.92 19.60
CA ASP A 163 -7.93 2.19 20.13
C ASP A 163 -9.02 1.92 19.10
N ASN A 164 -9.14 2.76 18.05
CA ASN A 164 -10.09 2.51 16.96
C ASN A 164 -9.56 1.48 15.95
N VAL A 165 -8.23 1.35 15.84
CA VAL A 165 -7.57 0.37 14.97
C VAL A 165 -7.59 -1.04 15.58
N LYS A 166 -7.60 -1.15 16.92
CA LYS A 166 -7.66 -2.41 17.67
C LYS A 166 -9.05 -3.06 17.60
#